data_AF-A0A349H042-F1
#
_entry.id   AF-A0A349H042-F1
#
_cell.length_a   1.000
_cell.length_b   1.000
_cell.length_c   1.000
_cell.angle_alpha   90.00
_cell.angle_beta   90.00
_cell.angle_gamma   90.00
#
_symmetry.space_group_name_H-M   'P 1'
#
loop_
_entity.id
_entity.type
_entity.pdbx_description
1 polymer ?
#
loop_
_entity_poly.entity_id
_entity_poly.type
_entity_poly.pdbx_seq_one_letter_code
_entity_poly.pdbx_strand_id
1 'polypeptide(L)'
;MSAFHYRLQRVLDAREAMMTRCEMRLAESERELDRCRREQEACDAAMRQQSAKHAATAEKEALSVREHIVHRAWIHHLSDCLTQSVRTAANTLDTVNKRRDELRKALVDHKIMQSLSNKERSAWVANANKKEQIMLDEQATSVFLRNRKPTPPSTHDNPQLEHHQ
;
A
#
# COMPACT_ATOMS: atom_id res chain seq x y z
N MET A 1 -17.11 3.95 -27.93
CA MET A 1 -17.13 4.78 -26.70
C MET A 1 -15.68 4.97 -26.24
N SER A 2 -15.28 6.19 -25.90
CA SER A 2 -13.94 6.42 -25.34
C SER A 2 -13.83 5.79 -23.94
N ALA A 3 -12.73 5.10 -23.65
CA ALA A 3 -12.48 4.55 -22.31
C ALA A 3 -12.33 5.67 -21.26
N PHE A 4 -12.63 5.36 -19.99
CA PHE A 4 -12.39 6.26 -18.87
C PHE A 4 -10.89 6.54 -18.72
N HIS A 5 -10.52 7.81 -18.51
CA HIS A 5 -9.16 8.24 -18.23
C HIS A 5 -9.15 9.14 -17.00
N TYR A 6 -8.43 8.72 -15.96
CA TYR A 6 -8.25 9.53 -14.76
C TYR A 6 -7.13 10.56 -14.98
N ARG A 7 -7.46 11.86 -14.88
CA ARG A 7 -6.52 12.95 -15.20
C ARG A 7 -5.27 12.95 -14.33
N LEU A 8 -5.37 12.42 -13.11
CA LEU A 8 -4.26 12.36 -12.15
C LEU A 8 -3.68 10.94 -12.02
N GLN A 9 -3.84 10.09 -13.03
CA GLN A 9 -3.30 8.72 -13.00
C GLN A 9 -1.80 8.69 -12.70
N ARG A 10 -1.01 9.54 -13.37
CA ARG A 10 0.44 9.65 -13.12
C ARG A 10 0.77 10.00 -11.67
N VAL A 11 -0.08 10.78 -11.00
CA VAL A 11 0.11 11.14 -9.59
C VAL A 11 -0.24 9.95 -8.71
N LEU A 12 -1.33 9.23 -9.01
CA LEU A 12 -1.69 8.00 -8.30
C LEU A 12 -0.57 6.96 -8.38
N ASP A 13 -0.05 6.70 -9.58
CA ASP A 13 1.06 5.75 -9.80
C ASP A 13 2.31 6.17 -9.02
N ALA A 14 2.63 7.48 -9.01
CA ALA A 14 3.75 7.99 -8.23
C ALA A 14 3.56 7.80 -6.72
N ARG A 15 2.33 7.92 -6.21
CA ARG A 15 2.01 7.68 -4.79
C ARG A 15 2.08 6.21 -4.43
N GLU A 16 1.63 5.33 -5.30
CA GLU A 16 1.79 3.87 -5.15
C GLU A 16 3.27 3.50 -5.11
N ALA A 17 4.08 4.01 -6.04
CA ALA A 17 5.53 3.78 -6.04
C ALA A 17 6.22 4.29 -4.76
N MET A 18 5.80 5.46 -4.23
CA MET A 18 6.30 5.98 -2.96
C MET A 18 5.91 5.08 -1.78
N MET A 19 4.68 4.58 -1.73
CA MET A 19 4.22 3.64 -0.72
C MET A 19 5.07 2.36 -0.73
N THR A 20 5.24 1.71 -1.88
CA THR A 20 6.08 0.51 -2.02
C THR A 20 7.52 0.78 -1.58
N ARG A 21 8.09 1.94 -1.93
CA ARG A 21 9.44 2.31 -1.48
C ARG A 21 9.52 2.47 0.04
N CYS A 22 8.50 3.04 0.68
CA CYS A 22 8.43 3.14 2.13
C CYS A 22 8.31 1.77 2.80
N GLU A 23 7.53 0.85 2.23
CA GLU A 23 7.41 -0.54 2.71
C GLU A 23 8.75 -1.28 2.65
N MET A 24 9.46 -1.17 1.52
CA MET A 24 10.79 -1.78 1.37
C MET A 24 11.78 -1.27 2.42
N ARG A 25 11.83 0.06 2.62
CA ARG A 25 12.72 0.68 3.62
C ARG A 25 12.37 0.29 5.06
N LEU A 26 11.08 0.14 5.35
CA LEU A 26 10.64 -0.34 6.66
C LEU A 26 11.11 -1.79 6.88
N ALA A 27 10.90 -2.67 5.90
CA ALA A 27 11.34 -4.05 5.97
C ALA A 27 12.87 -4.18 6.13
N GLU A 28 13.64 -3.36 5.43
CA GLU A 28 15.10 -3.29 5.62
C GLU A 28 15.47 -2.87 7.05
N SER A 29 14.81 -1.84 7.58
CA SER A 29 15.09 -1.33 8.93
C SER A 29 14.67 -2.31 10.03
N GLU A 30 13.61 -3.09 9.80
CA GLU A 30 13.17 -4.15 10.73
C GLU A 30 14.16 -5.33 10.74
N ARG A 31 14.67 -5.74 9.59
CA ARG A 31 15.75 -6.75 9.51
C ARG A 31 17.02 -6.29 10.21
N GLU A 32 17.37 -5.01 10.05
CA GLU A 32 18.50 -4.40 10.74
C GLU A 32 18.31 -4.45 12.27
N LEU A 33 17.12 -4.08 12.75
CA LEU A 33 16.80 -4.12 14.18
C LEU A 33 16.90 -5.54 14.74
N ASP A 34 16.37 -6.53 14.02
CA ASP A 34 16.47 -7.92 14.42
C ASP A 34 17.93 -8.41 14.46
N ARG A 35 18.78 -7.95 13.53
CA ARG A 35 20.21 -8.24 13.58
C ARG A 35 20.86 -7.65 14.82
N CYS A 36 20.62 -6.37 15.11
CA CYS A 36 21.16 -5.71 16.32
C CYS A 36 20.70 -6.41 17.61
N ARG A 37 19.45 -6.86 17.67
CA ARG A 37 18.93 -7.62 18.82
C ARG A 37 19.62 -8.96 19.01
N ARG A 38 19.87 -9.70 17.92
CA ARG A 38 20.64 -10.95 17.99
C ARG A 38 22.08 -10.73 18.43
N GLU A 39 22.72 -9.65 17.97
CA GLU A 39 24.07 -9.27 18.41
C GLU A 39 24.09 -8.94 19.91
N GLN A 40 23.08 -8.21 20.40
CA GLN A 40 22.90 -7.92 21.82
C GLN A 40 22.72 -9.21 22.65
N GLU A 41 21.84 -10.10 22.21
CA GLU A 41 21.60 -11.40 22.86
C GLU A 41 22.86 -12.26 22.88
N ALA A 42 23.65 -12.26 21.80
CA ALA A 42 24.91 -12.99 21.72
C ALA A 42 25.96 -12.44 22.71
N CYS A 43 26.07 -11.11 22.84
CA CYS A 43 26.97 -10.48 23.81
C CYS A 43 26.56 -10.80 25.25
N ASP A 44 25.27 -10.70 25.57
CA ASP A 44 24.72 -11.02 26.89
C ASP A 44 24.92 -12.52 27.23
N ALA A 45 24.66 -13.42 26.28
CA ALA A 45 24.91 -14.84 26.44
C ALA A 45 26.39 -15.15 26.67
N ALA A 46 27.29 -14.53 25.90
CA ALA A 46 28.73 -14.68 26.08
C ALA A 46 29.19 -14.18 27.47
N MET A 47 28.64 -13.04 27.93
CA MET A 47 28.94 -12.49 29.26
C MET A 47 28.49 -13.42 30.38
N ARG A 48 27.26 -13.96 30.30
CA ARG A 48 26.74 -14.94 31.27
C ARG A 48 27.56 -16.22 31.27
N GLN A 49 27.84 -16.77 30.10
CA GLN A 49 28.62 -18.01 29.96
C GLN A 49 30.02 -17.84 30.57
N GLN A 50 30.68 -16.73 30.28
CA GLN A 50 32.02 -16.49 30.79
C GLN A 50 32.03 -16.27 32.30
N SER A 51 31.07 -15.51 32.81
CA SER A 51 30.93 -15.27 34.25
C SER A 51 30.68 -16.58 35.01
N ALA A 52 29.81 -17.45 34.46
CA ALA A 52 29.54 -18.77 35.03
C ALA A 52 30.76 -19.69 35.00
N LYS A 53 31.52 -19.69 33.89
CA LYS A 53 32.79 -20.45 33.79
C LYS A 53 33.79 -19.98 34.84
N HIS A 54 33.99 -18.67 34.96
CA HIS A 54 34.94 -18.12 35.93
C HIS A 54 34.52 -18.42 37.38
N ALA A 55 33.23 -18.31 37.72
CA ALA A 55 32.73 -18.70 39.03
C ALA A 55 33.01 -20.19 39.33
N ALA A 56 32.72 -21.08 38.37
CA ALA A 56 32.97 -22.52 38.53
C ALA A 56 34.46 -22.87 38.65
N THR A 57 35.35 -22.15 37.97
CA THR A 57 36.81 -22.33 38.11
C THR A 57 37.31 -21.79 39.45
N ALA A 58 36.85 -20.61 39.86
CA ALA A 58 37.22 -20.00 41.14
C ALA A 58 36.79 -20.83 42.36
N GLU A 59 35.68 -21.57 42.26
CA GLU A 59 35.23 -22.49 43.32
C GLU A 59 36.11 -23.75 43.45
N LYS A 60 36.73 -24.19 42.35
CA LYS A 60 37.48 -25.47 42.30
C LYS A 60 38.99 -25.29 42.45
N GLU A 61 39.52 -24.17 41.99
CA GLU A 61 40.95 -23.92 41.85
C GLU A 61 41.31 -22.50 42.31
N ALA A 62 42.48 -22.37 42.95
CA ALA A 62 43.04 -21.06 43.28
C ALA A 62 43.55 -20.40 41.99
N LEU A 63 42.78 -19.45 41.46
CA LEU A 63 43.14 -18.65 40.30
C LEU A 63 44.34 -17.74 40.60
N SER A 64 45.23 -17.60 39.63
CA SER A 64 46.32 -16.64 39.70
C SER A 64 45.80 -15.20 39.54
N VAL A 65 46.53 -14.24 40.12
CA VAL A 65 46.24 -12.81 39.97
C VAL A 65 46.19 -12.41 38.48
N ARG A 66 47.05 -13.00 37.65
CA ARG A 66 47.09 -12.75 36.20
C ARG A 66 45.78 -13.19 35.52
N GLU A 67 45.25 -14.36 35.86
CA GLU A 67 43.99 -14.86 35.30
C GLU A 67 42.81 -13.97 35.70
N HIS A 68 42.77 -13.48 36.94
CA HIS A 68 41.76 -12.52 37.37
C HIS A 68 41.82 -11.20 36.59
N ILE A 69 43.03 -10.68 36.31
CA ILE A 69 43.20 -9.46 35.51
C ILE A 69 42.67 -9.67 34.09
N VAL A 70 43.05 -10.79 33.44
CA VAL A 70 42.60 -11.13 32.09
C VAL A 70 41.08 -11.29 32.05
N HIS A 71 40.50 -12.00 33.01
CA HIS A 71 39.06 -12.18 33.10
C HIS A 71 38.33 -10.84 33.27
N ARG A 72 38.81 -9.98 34.17
CA ARG A 72 38.22 -8.65 34.39
C ARG A 72 38.26 -7.80 33.13
N ALA A 73 39.38 -7.79 32.40
CA ALA A 73 39.52 -7.06 31.15
C ALA A 73 38.53 -7.58 30.08
N TRP A 74 38.36 -8.89 30.01
CA TRP A 74 37.43 -9.51 29.08
C TRP A 74 35.95 -9.23 29.42
N ILE A 75 35.57 -9.28 30.70
CA ILE A 75 34.22 -8.89 31.14
C ILE A 75 33.95 -7.42 30.84
N HIS A 76 34.92 -6.54 31.06
CA HIS A 76 34.79 -5.12 30.70
C HIS A 76 34.55 -4.95 29.20
N HIS A 77 35.33 -5.64 28.37
CA HIS A 77 35.14 -5.63 26.92
C HIS A 77 33.74 -6.10 26.52
N LEU A 78 33.24 -7.21 27.09
CA LEU A 78 31.88 -7.68 26.82
C LEU A 78 30.81 -6.70 27.29
N SER A 79 31.02 -6.02 28.42
CA SER A 79 30.13 -4.97 28.92
C SER A 79 30.08 -3.78 27.97
N ASP A 80 31.23 -3.37 27.44
CA ASP A 80 31.31 -2.29 26.44
C ASP A 80 30.59 -2.68 25.15
N CYS A 81 30.83 -3.89 24.65
CA CYS A 81 30.14 -4.45 23.49
C CYS A 81 28.63 -4.50 23.71
N LEU A 82 28.17 -4.96 24.87
CA LEU A 82 26.75 -5.02 25.21
C LEU A 82 26.15 -3.61 25.24
N THR A 83 26.80 -2.65 25.90
CA THR A 83 26.36 -1.25 25.96
C THR A 83 26.24 -0.64 24.57
N GLN A 84 27.24 -0.89 23.71
CA GLN A 84 27.22 -0.41 22.32
C GLN A 84 26.10 -1.08 21.50
N SER A 85 25.86 -2.37 21.68
CA SER A 85 24.79 -3.11 20.99
C SER A 85 23.41 -2.60 21.40
N VAL A 86 23.17 -2.35 22.69
CA VAL A 86 21.93 -1.76 23.21
C VAL A 86 21.68 -0.39 22.61
N ARG A 87 22.71 0.47 22.60
CA ARG A 87 22.60 1.81 21.99
C ARG A 87 22.29 1.74 20.50
N THR A 88 22.92 0.81 19.79
CA THR A 88 22.70 0.61 18.36
C THR A 88 21.27 0.14 18.10
N ALA A 89 20.80 -0.87 18.84
CA ALA A 89 19.44 -1.36 18.74
C ALA A 89 18.39 -0.27 19.03
N ALA A 90 18.63 0.59 20.02
CA ALA A 90 17.76 1.73 20.32
C ALA A 90 17.69 2.74 19.16
N ASN A 91 18.85 3.11 18.59
CA ASN A 91 18.89 4.01 17.42
C ASN A 91 18.20 3.41 16.19
N THR A 92 18.36 2.11 15.98
CA THR A 92 17.69 1.39 14.88
C THR A 92 16.18 1.31 15.11
N LEU A 93 15.72 1.10 16.35
CA LEU A 93 14.30 1.15 16.70
C LEU A 93 13.68 2.52 16.40
N ASP A 94 14.38 3.60 16.74
CA ASP A 94 13.94 4.96 16.38
C ASP A 94 13.84 5.15 14.87
N THR A 95 14.76 4.56 14.11
CA THR A 95 14.73 4.57 12.65
C THR A 95 13.52 3.80 12.12
N VAL A 96 13.23 2.62 12.65
CA VAL A 96 12.02 1.83 12.33
C VAL A 96 10.77 2.65 12.60
N ASN A 97 10.67 3.32 13.74
CA ASN A 97 9.51 4.14 14.08
C ASN A 97 9.33 5.31 13.11
N LYS A 98 10.41 6.01 12.74
CA LYS A 98 10.36 7.05 11.69
C LYS A 98 9.87 6.51 10.36
N ARG A 99 10.35 5.32 9.93
CA ARG A 99 9.90 4.68 8.69
C ARG A 99 8.44 4.24 8.74
N ARG A 100 7.94 3.79 9.90
CA ARG A 100 6.51 3.49 10.10
C ARG A 100 5.65 4.73 9.92
N ASP A 101 6.08 5.86 10.46
CA ASP A 101 5.36 7.13 10.30
C ASP A 101 5.38 7.62 8.85
N GLU A 102 6.51 7.48 8.14
CA GLU A 102 6.61 7.77 6.71
C GLU A 102 5.64 6.90 5.88
N LEU A 103 5.61 5.58 6.15
CA LEU A 103 4.69 4.66 5.47
C LEU A 103 3.23 5.01 5.76
N ARG A 104 2.90 5.37 7.00
CA ARG A 104 1.53 5.79 7.37
C ARG A 104 1.10 7.01 6.56
N LYS A 105 1.97 8.01 6.41
CA LYS A 105 1.70 9.19 5.58
C LYS A 105 1.51 8.82 4.11
N ALA A 106 2.39 7.96 3.56
CA ALA A 106 2.28 7.51 2.17
C ALA A 106 0.97 6.74 1.90
N LEU A 107 0.53 5.90 2.83
CA LEU A 107 -0.74 5.16 2.74
C LEU A 107 -1.95 6.10 2.73
N VAL A 108 -1.95 7.12 3.59
CA VAL A 108 -3.03 8.14 3.62
C VAL A 108 -3.08 8.90 2.30
N ASP A 109 -1.93 9.38 1.81
CA ASP A 109 -1.84 10.11 0.53
C ASP A 109 -2.35 9.25 -0.63
N HIS A 110 -1.92 7.99 -0.70
CA HIS A 110 -2.39 7.04 -1.72
C HIS A 110 -3.90 6.81 -1.62
N LYS A 111 -4.43 6.65 -0.40
CA LYS A 111 -5.86 6.42 -0.19
C LYS A 111 -6.72 7.62 -0.61
N ILE A 112 -6.25 8.84 -0.36
CA ILE A 112 -6.90 10.07 -0.81
C ILE A 112 -6.97 10.09 -2.34
N MET A 113 -5.85 9.84 -3.02
CA MET A 113 -5.80 9.81 -4.48
C MET A 113 -6.69 8.72 -5.08
N GLN A 114 -6.69 7.53 -4.49
CA GLN A 114 -7.57 6.43 -4.91
C GLN A 114 -9.06 6.79 -4.75
N SER A 115 -9.42 7.46 -3.64
CA SER A 115 -10.79 7.92 -3.40
C SER A 115 -11.23 8.95 -4.45
N LEU A 116 -10.36 9.90 -4.82
CA LEU A 116 -10.62 10.86 -5.88
C LEU A 116 -10.83 10.17 -7.24
N SER A 117 -9.95 9.23 -7.59
CA SER A 117 -10.09 8.43 -8.82
C SER A 117 -11.43 7.68 -8.87
N ASN A 118 -11.84 7.05 -7.77
CA ASN A 118 -13.12 6.35 -7.68
C ASN A 118 -14.32 7.31 -7.85
N LYS A 119 -14.27 8.50 -7.24
CA LYS A 119 -15.33 9.51 -7.40
C LYS A 119 -15.46 9.99 -8.84
N GLU A 120 -14.33 10.29 -9.50
CA GLU A 120 -14.34 10.69 -10.91
C GLU A 120 -14.86 9.58 -11.81
N ARG A 121 -14.47 8.32 -11.54
CA ARG A 121 -14.97 7.17 -12.28
C ARG A 121 -16.48 7.02 -12.14
N SER A 122 -17.00 7.11 -10.91
CA SER A 122 -18.45 7.04 -10.67
C SER A 122 -19.21 8.15 -11.40
N ALA A 123 -18.68 9.38 -11.38
CA ALA A 123 -19.27 10.50 -12.11
C ALA A 123 -19.25 10.28 -13.64
N TRP A 124 -18.16 9.73 -14.17
CA TRP A 124 -18.06 9.38 -15.58
C TRP A 124 -19.07 8.31 -15.99
N VAL A 125 -19.22 7.24 -15.19
CA VAL A 125 -20.21 6.17 -15.43
C VAL A 125 -21.62 6.74 -15.39
N ALA A 126 -21.96 7.56 -14.39
CA ALA A 126 -23.28 8.17 -14.30
C ALA A 126 -23.61 9.04 -15.52
N ASN A 127 -22.63 9.80 -16.02
CA ASN A 127 -22.80 10.61 -17.22
C ASN A 127 -22.93 9.75 -18.50
N ALA A 128 -22.16 8.66 -18.62
CA ALA A 128 -22.26 7.73 -19.74
C ALA A 128 -23.65 7.08 -19.78
N ASN A 129 -24.13 6.57 -18.66
CA ASN A 129 -25.47 5.97 -18.53
C ASN A 129 -26.57 6.98 -18.86
N LYS A 130 -26.45 8.23 -18.41
CA LYS A 130 -27.41 9.28 -18.73
C LYS A 130 -27.47 9.58 -20.24
N LYS A 131 -26.31 9.63 -20.91
CA LYS A 131 -26.24 9.84 -22.36
C LYS A 131 -26.83 8.66 -23.14
N GLU A 132 -26.55 7.44 -22.69
CA GLU A 132 -27.13 6.23 -23.26
C GLU A 132 -28.65 6.21 -23.12
N GLN A 133 -29.17 6.55 -21.92
CA GLN A 133 -30.60 6.66 -21.68
C GLN A 133 -31.25 7.69 -22.62
N ILE A 134 -30.68 8.89 -22.74
CA ILE A 134 -31.19 9.93 -23.66
C ILE A 134 -31.22 9.41 -25.10
N MET A 135 -30.16 8.74 -25.55
CA MET A 135 -30.10 8.16 -26.91
C MET A 135 -31.19 7.11 -27.13
N LEU A 136 -31.42 6.23 -26.16
CA LEU A 136 -32.47 5.20 -26.23
C LEU A 136 -33.87 5.82 -26.25
N ASP A 137 -34.10 6.85 -25.44
CA ASP A 137 -35.37 7.58 -25.40
C ASP A 137 -35.65 8.32 -26.72
N GLU A 138 -34.62 8.96 -27.31
CA GLU A 138 -34.69 9.60 -28.63
C GLU A 138 -34.99 8.58 -29.74
N GLN A 139 -34.35 7.41 -29.69
CA GLN A 139 -34.59 6.33 -30.64
C GLN A 139 -36.01 5.76 -30.51
N ALA A 140 -36.47 5.51 -29.28
CA ALA A 140 -37.83 5.05 -29.01
C ALA A 140 -38.87 6.06 -29.51
N THR A 141 -38.67 7.35 -29.23
CA THR A 141 -39.54 8.43 -29.70
C THR A 141 -39.57 8.50 -31.23
N SER A 142 -38.41 8.39 -31.88
CA SER A 142 -38.31 8.40 -33.34
C SER A 142 -39.04 7.22 -34.00
N VAL A 143 -38.91 6.01 -33.43
CA VAL A 143 -39.63 4.81 -33.89
C VAL A 143 -41.13 4.96 -33.69
N PHE A 144 -41.56 5.44 -32.53
CA PHE A 144 -42.97 5.69 -32.23
C PHE A 144 -43.59 6.69 -33.21
N LEU A 145 -42.93 7.82 -33.48
CA LEU A 145 -43.39 8.83 -34.43
C LEU A 145 -43.46 8.28 -35.87
N ARG A 146 -42.49 7.46 -36.27
CA ARG A 146 -42.48 6.80 -37.59
C ARG A 146 -43.66 5.85 -37.75
N ASN A 147 -43.98 5.06 -36.73
CA ASN A 147 -45.09 4.09 -36.76
C ASN A 147 -46.47 4.76 -36.70
N ARG A 148 -46.55 6.04 -36.32
CA ARG A 148 -47.80 6.79 -36.19
C ARG A 148 -48.13 7.65 -37.41
N LYS A 149 -47.29 7.68 -38.46
CA LYS A 149 -47.65 8.33 -39.72
C LYS A 149 -48.89 7.63 -40.29
N PRO A 150 -50.03 8.34 -40.47
CA PRO A 150 -51.20 7.74 -41.07
C PRO A 150 -50.85 7.32 -42.49
N THR A 151 -51.17 6.07 -42.83
CA THR A 151 -51.22 5.62 -44.22
C THR A 151 -52.09 6.62 -44.98
N PRO A 152 -51.60 7.28 -46.04
CA PRO A 152 -52.45 8.18 -46.82
C PRO A 152 -53.69 7.40 -47.28
N PRO A 153 -54.89 8.00 -47.22
CA PRO A 153 -56.09 7.33 -47.71
C PRO A 153 -55.83 6.90 -49.16
N SER A 154 -56.01 5.59 -49.40
CA SER A 154 -55.95 4.99 -50.73
C SER A 154 -56.79 5.82 -51.69
N THR A 155 -56.15 6.47 -52.66
CA THR A 155 -56.78 7.25 -53.74
C THR A 155 -57.48 6.38 -54.80
N HIS A 156 -57.85 5.15 -54.45
CA HIS A 156 -58.70 4.28 -55.27
C HIS A 156 -60.10 4.20 -54.66
N ASP A 157 -60.88 5.27 -54.84
CA ASP A 157 -62.34 5.21 -54.94
C ASP A 157 -62.76 6.38 -55.83
N ASN A 158 -62.53 6.21 -57.13
CA ASN A 158 -63.03 7.10 -58.16
C ASN A 158 -64.38 6.50 -58.61
N PRO A 159 -65.54 7.07 -58.23
CA PRO A 159 -66.82 6.58 -58.69
C PRO A 159 -66.91 6.89 -60.18
N GLN A 160 -66.87 5.83 -61.01
CA GLN A 160 -67.20 5.97 -62.42
C GLN A 160 -68.64 6.48 -62.53
N LEU A 161 -68.76 7.73 -63.00
CA LEU A 161 -69.96 8.29 -63.58
C LEU A 161 -70.34 7.44 -64.80
N GLU A 162 -71.22 6.46 -64.60
CA GLU A 162 -71.96 5.86 -65.72
C GLU A 162 -73.05 6.84 -66.16
N HIS A 163 -72.70 7.64 -67.17
CA HIS A 163 -73.68 8.18 -68.11
C HIS A 163 -74.07 7.05 -69.07
N HIS A 164 -75.30 6.57 -68.99
CA HIS A 164 -76.01 6.05 -70.15
C HIS A 164 -77.50 6.40 -70.09
N GLN A 165 -78.04 6.55 -71.29
CA GLN A 165 -79.23 7.28 -71.75
C GLN A 165 -80.57 6.80 -71.19
#